data_AF-A0A969SY00-F1
#
_entry.id   AF-A0A969SY00-F1
#
_cell.length_a   1.000
_cell.length_b   1.000
_cell.length_c   1.000
_cell.angle_alpha   90.00
_cell.angle_beta   90.00
_cell.angle_gamma   90.00
#
_symmetry.space_group_name_H-M   'P 1'
#
loop_
_entity.id
_entity.type
_entity.pdbx_description
1 polymer ?
#
loop_
_entity_poly.entity_id
_entity_poly.type
_entity_poly.pdbx_seq_one_letter_code
_entity_poly.pdbx_strand_id
1 'polypeptide(L)'
;MSLEKLQPANPRDVSVYAPYYQGRKRSALPLAISLYQRGNLEGSRKIEGGESIPFVATWNISSLPADLTRCRMQFDGNADLSYEVTMANFEFVDFLIEVLFIFKGARIADFSQAFYRKLLRLDD
;
A
#
# COMPACT_ATOMS: atom_id res chain seq x y z
N MET A 1 12.34 -0.37 -8.41
CA MET A 1 12.21 1.05 -8.85
C MET A 1 11.72 1.87 -7.66
N SER A 2 12.43 2.93 -7.25
CA SER A 2 12.08 3.75 -6.07
C SER A 2 10.73 4.47 -6.19
N LEU A 3 10.03 4.66 -5.06
CA LEU A 3 8.82 5.50 -4.94
C LEU A 3 9.06 6.95 -5.40
N GLU A 4 10.31 7.41 -5.43
CA GLU A 4 10.70 8.76 -5.88
C GLU A 4 10.45 9.01 -7.36
N LYS A 5 10.51 7.95 -8.17
CA LYS A 5 10.35 8.05 -9.63
C LYS A 5 8.92 7.78 -10.08
N LEU A 6 7.99 7.70 -9.14
CA LEU A 6 6.61 7.38 -9.42
C LEU A 6 5.94 8.56 -10.15
N GLN A 7 5.38 8.30 -11.33
CA GLN A 7 4.66 9.29 -12.12
C GLN A 7 3.17 9.20 -11.82
N PRO A 8 2.40 10.30 -11.94
CA PRO A 8 0.95 10.28 -11.79
C PRO A 8 0.29 9.29 -12.78
N ALA A 9 -0.76 8.59 -12.31
CA ALA A 9 -1.54 7.68 -13.14
C ALA A 9 -2.40 8.43 -14.18
N ASN A 10 -2.98 7.69 -15.12
CA ASN A 10 -3.93 8.23 -16.09
C ASN A 10 -5.13 8.86 -15.36
N PRO A 11 -5.55 10.10 -15.71
CA PRO A 11 -6.71 10.75 -15.08
C PRO A 11 -8.00 9.93 -15.09
N ARG A 12 -8.19 9.05 -16.09
CA ARG A 12 -9.35 8.13 -16.15
C ARG A 12 -9.30 7.07 -15.06
N ASP A 13 -8.12 6.53 -14.77
CA ASP A 13 -7.93 5.57 -13.69
C ASP A 13 -8.07 6.25 -12.33
N VAL A 14 -7.70 7.53 -12.22
CA VAL A 14 -7.86 8.30 -10.98
C VAL A 14 -9.32 8.66 -10.72
N SER A 15 -10.08 8.98 -11.77
CA SER A 15 -11.44 9.51 -11.62
C SER A 15 -12.42 8.51 -11.01
N VAL A 16 -12.25 7.19 -11.27
CA VAL A 16 -13.12 6.15 -10.71
C VAL A 16 -12.97 6.03 -9.18
N TYR A 17 -11.80 6.39 -8.63
CA TYR A 17 -11.51 6.37 -7.20
C TYR A 17 -11.86 7.69 -6.49
N ALA A 18 -11.96 8.79 -7.23
CA ALA A 18 -12.16 10.13 -6.67
C ALA A 18 -13.32 10.26 -5.66
N PRO A 19 -14.47 9.54 -5.78
CA PRO A 19 -15.54 9.59 -4.80
C PRO A 19 -15.18 9.07 -3.40
N TYR A 20 -14.17 8.20 -3.29
CA TYR A 20 -13.79 7.54 -2.03
C TYR A 20 -12.81 8.37 -1.19
N TYR A 21 -12.25 9.46 -1.74
CA TYR A 21 -11.21 10.24 -1.08
C TYR A 21 -11.52 11.73 -1.08
N GLN A 22 -11.13 12.40 0.00
CA GLN A 22 -11.28 13.85 0.16
C GLN A 22 -9.96 14.49 0.63
N GLY A 23 -9.89 15.81 0.51
CA GLY A 23 -8.77 16.62 0.99
C GLY A 23 -7.40 16.13 0.50
N ARG A 24 -6.43 16.03 1.42
CA ARG A 24 -5.04 15.65 1.12
C ARG A 24 -4.91 14.23 0.54
N LYS A 25 -5.79 13.29 0.90
CA LYS A 25 -5.77 11.94 0.34
C LYS A 25 -6.13 11.97 -1.15
N ARG A 26 -7.12 12.79 -1.54
CA ARG A 26 -7.51 12.98 -2.95
C ARG A 26 -6.37 13.55 -3.83
N SER A 27 -5.52 14.44 -3.30
CA SER A 27 -4.39 14.97 -4.06
C SER A 27 -3.23 13.97 -4.24
N ALA A 28 -3.12 12.97 -3.36
CA ALA A 28 -2.14 11.89 -3.49
C ALA A 28 -2.59 10.75 -4.41
N LEU A 29 -3.88 10.70 -4.74
CA LEU A 29 -4.51 9.62 -5.48
C LEU A 29 -3.82 9.26 -6.81
N PRO A 30 -3.37 10.21 -7.65
CA PRO A 30 -2.69 9.85 -8.89
C PRO A 30 -1.42 9.02 -8.67
N LEU A 31 -0.67 9.28 -7.61
CA LEU A 31 0.51 8.50 -7.27
C LEU A 31 0.12 7.18 -6.59
N ALA A 32 -0.92 7.15 -5.76
CA ALA A 32 -1.36 5.90 -5.15
C ALA A 32 -1.88 4.90 -6.19
N ILE A 33 -2.60 5.36 -7.22
CA ILE A 33 -3.04 4.51 -8.33
C ILE A 33 -1.85 4.01 -9.15
N SER A 34 -0.87 4.86 -9.44
CA SER A 34 0.36 4.41 -10.12
C SER A 34 1.15 3.39 -9.30
N LEU A 35 1.15 3.51 -7.96
CA LEU A 35 1.75 2.50 -7.09
C LEU A 35 0.95 1.20 -7.14
N TYR A 36 -0.37 1.29 -7.01
CA TYR A 36 -1.27 0.14 -7.10
C TYR A 36 -1.09 -0.65 -8.41
N GLN A 37 -1.00 0.05 -9.54
CA GLN A 37 -0.80 -0.55 -10.87
C GLN A 37 0.57 -1.26 -11.04
N ARG A 38 1.52 -1.08 -10.13
CA ARG A 38 2.77 -1.88 -10.13
C ARG A 38 2.57 -3.29 -9.59
N GLY A 39 1.54 -3.51 -8.78
CA GLY A 39 1.24 -4.82 -8.19
C GLY A 39 2.20 -5.27 -7.07
N ASN A 40 3.18 -4.44 -6.69
CA ASN A 40 4.14 -4.75 -5.65
C ASN A 40 4.75 -3.52 -4.97
N LEU A 41 5.27 -3.73 -3.75
CA LEU A 41 6.08 -2.80 -2.98
C LEU A 41 7.14 -3.57 -2.20
N GLU A 42 8.40 -3.23 -2.40
CA GLU A 42 9.49 -3.61 -1.51
C GLU A 42 9.70 -2.50 -0.47
N GLY A 43 9.86 -2.88 0.79
CA GLY A 43 9.96 -1.93 1.88
C GLY A 43 10.62 -2.52 3.11
N SER A 44 10.56 -1.78 4.21
CA SER A 44 11.12 -2.23 5.48
C SER A 44 10.27 -1.76 6.65
N ARG A 45 9.84 -2.70 7.49
CA ARG A 45 9.09 -2.43 8.70
C ARG A 45 10.04 -2.04 9.81
N LYS A 46 9.96 -0.79 10.27
CA LYS A 46 10.71 -0.35 11.44
C LYS A 46 10.18 -1.02 12.71
N ILE A 47 11.05 -1.68 13.46
CA ILE A 47 10.76 -2.25 14.78
C ILE A 47 11.29 -1.29 15.86
N GLU A 48 10.48 -1.03 16.88
CA GLU A 48 10.91 -0.19 18.00
C GLU A 48 12.00 -0.91 18.81
N GLY A 49 13.14 -0.24 19.01
CA GLY A 49 14.28 -0.81 19.74
C GLY A 49 15.01 -1.96 19.02
N GLY A 50 14.66 -2.27 17.77
CA GLY A 50 15.25 -3.36 16.99
C GLY A 50 15.64 -2.96 15.57
N GLU A 51 16.13 -3.93 14.81
CA GLU A 51 16.43 -3.76 13.38
C GLU A 51 15.14 -3.73 12.55
N SER A 52 15.18 -2.98 11.45
CA SER A 52 14.04 -2.96 10.51
C SER A 52 13.99 -4.26 9.72
N ILE A 53 12.79 -4.82 9.58
CA ILE A 53 12.58 -6.11 8.88
C ILE A 53 12.20 -5.81 7.42
N PRO A 54 12.97 -6.26 6.43
CA PRO A 54 12.60 -6.06 5.02
C PRO A 54 11.34 -6.86 4.68
N PHE A 55 10.52 -6.32 3.78
CA PHE A 55 9.33 -7.01 3.29
C PHE A 55 9.15 -6.83 1.78
N VAL A 56 8.43 -7.78 1.20
CA VAL A 56 7.88 -7.71 -0.16
C VAL A 56 6.37 -7.86 -0.07
N ALA A 57 5.64 -6.82 -0.46
CA ALA A 57 4.19 -6.86 -0.60
C ALA A 57 3.82 -6.99 -2.08
N THR A 58 2.88 -7.87 -2.40
CA THR A 58 2.36 -8.12 -3.76
C THR A 58 0.85 -8.23 -3.74
N TRP A 59 0.19 -7.81 -4.82
CA TRP A 59 -1.28 -7.86 -4.90
C TRP A 59 -1.78 -8.03 -6.33
N ASN A 60 -3.02 -8.50 -6.47
CA ASN A 60 -3.72 -8.50 -7.75
C ASN A 60 -4.19 -7.09 -8.10
N ILE A 61 -4.10 -6.73 -9.38
CA ILE A 61 -4.57 -5.45 -9.90
C ILE A 61 -6.00 -5.61 -10.42
N SER A 62 -6.85 -4.65 -10.08
CA SER A 62 -8.23 -4.53 -10.54
C SER A 62 -8.48 -3.10 -11.02
N SER A 63 -9.56 -2.87 -11.76
CA SER A 63 -9.91 -1.54 -12.27
C SER A 63 -11.04 -0.87 -11.49
N LEU A 64 -11.79 -1.61 -10.68
CA LEU A 64 -12.91 -1.06 -9.93
C LEU A 64 -12.56 -0.90 -8.44
N PRO A 65 -12.89 0.25 -7.82
CA PRO A 65 -12.61 0.49 -6.40
C PRO A 65 -13.30 -0.52 -5.46
N ALA A 66 -14.44 -1.09 -5.86
CA ALA A 66 -15.18 -2.06 -5.06
C ALA A 66 -14.67 -3.50 -5.20
N ASP A 67 -13.77 -3.77 -6.16
CA ASP A 67 -13.22 -5.11 -6.34
C ASP A 67 -12.35 -5.51 -5.15
N LEU A 68 -12.22 -6.82 -4.91
CA LEU A 68 -11.35 -7.32 -3.86
C LEU A 68 -9.88 -7.31 -4.30
N THR A 69 -9.05 -6.70 -3.46
CA THR A 69 -7.59 -6.79 -3.53
C THR A 69 -7.11 -7.78 -2.48
N ARG A 70 -6.41 -8.81 -2.93
CA ARG A 70 -5.66 -9.76 -2.11
C ARG A 70 -4.20 -9.30 -2.09
N CYS A 71 -3.77 -8.79 -0.94
CA CYS A 71 -2.39 -8.42 -0.69
C CYS A 71 -1.70 -9.54 0.08
N ARG A 72 -0.56 -10.01 -0.44
CA ARG A 72 0.36 -10.91 0.24
C ARG A 72 1.60 -10.14 0.65
N MET A 73 2.03 -10.29 1.90
CA MET A 73 3.27 -9.70 2.40
C MET A 73 4.18 -10.76 2.98
N GLN A 74 5.40 -10.82 2.48
CA GLN A 74 6.46 -11.72 2.94
C GLN A 74 7.55 -10.89 3.63
N PHE A 75 7.96 -11.31 4.82
CA PHE A 75 9.04 -10.68 5.57
C PHE A 75 10.33 -11.48 5.47
N ASP A 76 11.47 -10.78 5.44
CA ASP A 76 12.82 -11.34 5.53
C ASP A 76 13.16 -12.41 4.48
N GLY A 77 12.47 -12.38 3.33
CA GLY A 77 12.60 -13.43 2.33
C GLY A 77 12.19 -14.82 2.83
N ASN A 78 11.55 -14.92 4.00
CA ASN A 78 11.15 -16.17 4.62
C ASN A 78 9.70 -16.52 4.25
N ALA A 79 9.51 -17.64 3.56
CA ALA A 79 8.19 -18.11 3.15
C ALA A 79 7.25 -18.38 4.33
N ASP A 80 7.78 -18.78 5.49
CA ASP A 80 7.00 -19.03 6.70
C ASP A 80 6.49 -17.73 7.35
N LEU A 81 7.11 -16.59 7.02
CA LEU A 81 6.69 -15.25 7.45
C LEU A 81 5.89 -14.56 6.35
N SER A 82 4.93 -15.28 5.76
CA SER A 82 4.03 -14.79 4.72
C SER A 82 2.61 -14.64 5.24
N TYR A 83 2.04 -13.45 5.06
CA TYR A 83 0.68 -13.12 5.46
C TYR A 83 -0.14 -12.70 4.25
N GLU A 84 -1.45 -12.95 4.30
CA GLU A 84 -2.39 -12.58 3.25
C GLU A 84 -3.62 -11.92 3.84
N VAL A 85 -4.03 -10.79 3.24
CA VAL A 85 -5.23 -10.05 3.60
C VAL A 85 -6.01 -9.70 2.34
N THR A 86 -7.32 -9.82 2.41
CA THR A 86 -8.24 -9.42 1.33
C THR A 86 -9.11 -8.27 1.81
N MET A 87 -9.24 -7.23 0.99
CA MET A 87 -10.04 -6.04 1.30
C MET A 87 -10.57 -5.38 0.03
N ALA A 88 -11.51 -4.43 0.17
CA ALA A 88 -11.97 -3.64 -0.96
C ALA A 88 -10.81 -2.81 -1.53
N ASN A 89 -10.76 -2.63 -2.84
CA ASN A 89 -9.62 -2.01 -3.48
C ASN A 89 -9.44 -0.53 -3.11
N PHE A 90 -10.54 0.23 -2.95
CA PHE A 90 -10.46 1.59 -2.42
C PHE A 90 -9.85 1.63 -1.01
N GLU A 91 -10.09 0.60 -0.20
CA GLU A 91 -9.48 0.52 1.12
C GLU A 91 -7.97 0.27 1.00
N PHE A 92 -7.56 -0.65 0.12
CA PHE A 92 -6.14 -0.92 -0.11
C PHE A 92 -5.39 0.29 -0.68
N VAL A 93 -5.98 1.02 -1.62
CA VAL A 93 -5.41 2.26 -2.16
C VAL A 93 -5.28 3.34 -1.07
N ASP A 94 -6.16 3.35 -0.05
CA ASP A 94 -5.99 4.24 1.10
C ASP A 94 -4.69 3.95 1.86
N PHE A 95 -4.36 2.68 2.09
CA PHE A 95 -3.08 2.28 2.68
C PHE A 95 -1.89 2.66 1.80
N LEU A 96 -2.00 2.58 0.47
CA LEU A 96 -0.95 3.04 -0.44
C LEU A 96 -0.75 4.57 -0.39
N ILE A 97 -1.81 5.34 -0.18
CA ILE A 97 -1.70 6.79 0.09
C ILE A 97 -0.88 7.03 1.37
N GLU A 98 -1.13 6.25 2.42
CA GLU A 98 -0.38 6.35 3.68
C GLU A 98 1.09 6.00 3.50
N VAL A 99 1.42 4.96 2.73
CA VAL A 99 2.81 4.64 2.34
C VAL A 99 3.49 5.85 1.70
N LEU A 100 2.81 6.54 0.77
CA LEU A 100 3.36 7.72 0.10
C LEU A 100 3.59 8.89 1.08
N PHE A 101 2.72 9.05 2.08
CA PHE A 101 2.89 10.07 3.12
C PHE A 101 4.06 9.75 4.06
N ILE A 102 4.18 8.51 4.49
CA ILE A 102 5.32 8.04 5.31
C ILE A 102 6.61 8.23 4.52
N PHE A 103 6.64 7.80 3.25
CA PHE A 103 7.81 7.93 2.39
C PHE A 103 8.23 9.39 2.19
N LYS A 104 7.28 10.31 2.03
CA LYS A 104 7.57 11.74 1.89
C LYS A 104 8.24 12.34 3.13
N GLY A 105 7.86 11.88 4.33
CA GLY A 105 8.39 12.42 5.59
C GLY A 105 9.66 11.72 6.09
N ALA A 106 9.71 10.39 5.99
CA ALA A 106 10.75 9.57 6.60
C ALA A 106 11.68 8.89 5.60
N ARG A 107 11.38 8.95 4.29
CA ARG A 107 12.12 8.26 3.22
C ARG A 107 12.16 6.74 3.39
N ILE A 108 11.18 6.19 4.10
CA ILE A 108 10.99 4.76 4.34
C ILE A 108 9.71 4.32 3.63
N ALA A 109 9.80 3.26 2.83
CA ALA A 109 8.63 2.59 2.28
C ALA A 109 8.11 1.58 3.31
N ASP A 110 7.08 1.97 4.05
CA ASP A 110 6.45 1.15 5.07
C ASP A 110 4.94 1.42 5.09
N PHE A 111 4.17 0.41 5.48
CA PHE A 111 2.74 0.53 5.71
C PHE A 111 2.46 1.13 7.11
N SER A 112 1.27 1.70 7.28
CA SER A 112 0.84 2.22 8.58
C SER A 112 0.56 1.10 9.57
N GLN A 113 0.51 1.44 10.86
CA GLN A 113 0.12 0.48 11.90
C GLN A 113 -1.28 -0.11 11.66
N ALA A 114 -2.21 0.68 11.13
CA ALA A 114 -3.56 0.20 10.80
C ALA A 114 -3.53 -0.93 9.76
N PHE A 115 -2.69 -0.82 8.72
CA PHE A 115 -2.51 -1.91 7.76
C PHE A 115 -1.99 -3.18 8.43
N TYR A 116 -0.97 -3.07 9.29
CA TYR A 116 -0.40 -4.23 9.99
C TYR A 116 -1.40 -4.89 10.94
N ARG A 117 -2.23 -4.12 11.64
CA ARG A 117 -3.31 -4.69 12.46
C ARG A 117 -4.28 -5.50 11.61
N LYS A 118 -4.67 -4.97 10.45
CA LYS A 118 -5.56 -5.68 9.51
C LYS A 118 -4.91 -6.93 8.91
N LEU A 119 -3.65 -6.85 8.50
CA LEU A 119 -2.88 -7.98 7.99
C LEU A 119 -2.80 -9.13 9.00
N LEU A 120 -2.53 -8.78 10.26
CA LEU A 120 -2.37 -9.73 11.37
C LEU A 120 -3.72 -10.12 12.01
N ARG A 121 -4.85 -9.63 11.48
CA ARG A 121 -6.20 -9.89 11.98
C ARG A 121 -6.35 -9.58 13.47
N LEU A 122 -5.78 -8.45 13.91
CA LEU A 122 -5.82 -7.99 15.30
C LEU A 122 -7.06 -7.15 15.63
N ASP A 123 -7.88 -6.85 14.63
CA ASP A 123 -9.14 -6.11 14.76
C ASP A 123 -10.38 -7.02 14.60
N ASP A 124 -10.16 -8.31 14.32
CA ASP A 124 -11.17 -9.39 14.28
C ASP A 124 -11.29 -10.07 15.66
#